data_AF-A0A7J3TLP7-F1
#
_entry.id   AF-A0A7J3TLP7-F1
#
_cell.length_a   1.000
_cell.length_b   1.000
_cell.length_c   1.000
_cell.angle_alpha   90.00
_cell.angle_beta   90.00
_cell.angle_gamma   90.00
#
_symmetry.space_group_name_H-M   'P 1'
#
loop_
_entity.id
_entity.type
_entity.pdbx_description
1 polymer ?
#
loop_
_entity_poly.entity_id
_entity_poly.type
_entity_poly.pdbx_seq_one_letter_code
_entity_poly.pdbx_strand_id
1 'polypeptide(L)'
;AIVGELDENWNFVEGSEKDIKCDFICLAVGLTPSIRLVAQTGAEISFINEAGGWVALHNEYMETTKEGIYVAGDLANIEEASTAMIEGKIAGLHAAHSIKPVDDFERKIKEYMEELEIFRQGYFGERPKKAKEKILEGYYEKMGKRGSS
;
A
#
# COMPACT_ATOMS: atom_id res chain seq x y z
N ALA A 1 17.98 -29.41 3.25
CA ALA A 1 18.15 -28.07 2.64
C ALA A 1 19.37 -27.45 3.25
N ILE A 2 20.21 -26.79 2.44
CA ILE A 2 21.41 -26.12 2.94
C ILE A 2 21.09 -24.63 3.07
N VAL A 3 21.33 -24.06 4.25
CA VAL A 3 21.29 -22.62 4.49
C VAL A 3 22.68 -22.13 4.85
N GLY A 4 23.03 -20.91 4.46
CA GLY A 4 24.31 -20.27 4.78
C GLY A 4 24.08 -18.84 5.24
N GLU A 5 24.98 -18.33 6.07
CA GLU A 5 24.96 -16.94 6.52
C GLU A 5 25.47 -16.03 5.39
N LEU A 6 24.89 -14.83 5.30
CA LEU A 6 25.30 -13.81 4.34
C LEU A 6 26.00 -12.69 5.09
N ASP A 7 27.10 -12.19 4.52
CA ASP A 7 27.77 -10.98 5.00
C ASP A 7 26.99 -9.71 4.60
N GLU A 8 27.50 -8.55 5.05
CA GLU A 8 26.92 -7.22 4.74
C GLU A 8 26.87 -6.89 3.23
N ASN A 9 27.65 -7.60 2.42
CA ASN A 9 27.73 -7.46 0.96
C ASN A 9 26.93 -8.54 0.22
N TRP A 10 26.11 -9.33 0.94
CA TRP A 10 25.31 -10.43 0.40
C TRP A 10 26.14 -11.61 -0.15
N ASN A 11 27.40 -11.77 0.27
CA ASN A 11 28.19 -12.96 -0.05
C ASN A 11 27.97 -14.05 0.99
N PHE A 12 28.04 -15.31 0.58
CA PHE A 12 28.05 -16.44 1.51
C PHE A 12 29.30 -16.43 2.38
N VAL A 13 29.12 -16.59 3.68
CA VAL A 13 30.22 -16.83 4.61
C VAL A 13 30.62 -18.32 4.51
N GLU A 14 31.78 -18.59 3.93
CA GLU A 14 32.29 -19.96 3.73
C GLU A 14 32.39 -20.71 5.08
N GLY A 15 31.88 -21.95 5.13
CA GLY A 15 31.87 -22.77 6.35
C GLY A 15 30.69 -22.49 7.29
N SER A 16 29.82 -21.52 6.98
CA SER A 16 28.59 -21.24 7.75
C SER A 16 27.41 -22.16 7.38
N GLU A 17 27.62 -23.07 6.43
CA GLU A 17 26.56 -23.92 5.89
C GLU A 17 25.98 -24.86 6.95
N LYS A 18 24.65 -24.90 7.04
CA LYS A 18 23.91 -25.84 7.88
C LYS A 18 23.00 -26.69 7.01
N ASP A 19 23.16 -28.00 7.10
CA ASP A 19 22.21 -28.94 6.49
C ASP A 19 21.02 -29.17 7.43
N ILE A 20 19.86 -28.74 7.00
CA ILE A 20 18.59 -28.91 7.68
C ILE A 20 17.83 -30.04 6.99
N LYS A 21 17.62 -31.15 7.69
CA LYS A 21 16.77 -32.25 7.20
C LYS A 21 15.32 -31.78 7.15
N CYS A 22 14.81 -31.52 5.94
CA CYS A 22 13.44 -31.14 5.67
C CYS A 22 12.97 -31.77 4.35
N ASP A 23 11.67 -31.96 4.21
CA ASP A 23 10.98 -32.41 3.00
C ASP A 23 10.27 -31.26 2.27
N PHE A 24 10.12 -30.11 2.92
CA PHE A 24 9.46 -28.91 2.40
C PHE A 24 10.20 -27.62 2.80
N ILE A 25 10.17 -26.62 1.92
CA ILE A 25 10.70 -25.28 2.16
C ILE A 25 9.60 -24.26 1.82
N CYS A 26 9.24 -23.40 2.77
CA CYS A 26 8.36 -22.27 2.54
C CYS A 26 9.19 -21.00 2.30
N LEU A 27 9.00 -20.36 1.14
CA LEU A 27 9.66 -19.09 0.81
C LEU A 27 8.63 -17.96 0.86
N ALA A 28 8.78 -17.05 1.83
CA ALA A 28 7.96 -15.85 1.98
C ALA A 28 8.82 -14.61 1.69
N VAL A 29 9.07 -14.34 0.40
CA VAL A 29 10.02 -13.29 -0.08
C VAL A 29 9.40 -11.90 -0.23
N GLY A 30 8.20 -11.69 0.33
CA GLY A 30 7.46 -10.44 0.23
C GLY A 30 6.25 -10.51 -0.70
N LEU A 31 5.58 -9.37 -0.86
CA LEU A 31 4.37 -9.20 -1.67
C LEU A 31 4.61 -8.13 -2.73
N THR A 32 3.81 -8.15 -3.79
CA THR A 32 3.78 -7.11 -4.84
C THR A 32 2.33 -6.79 -5.16
N PRO A 33 1.95 -5.51 -5.27
CA PRO A 33 0.57 -5.13 -5.61
C PRO A 33 0.14 -5.68 -6.97
N SER A 34 -1.10 -6.18 -7.05
CA SER A 34 -1.65 -6.73 -8.29
C SER A 34 -2.24 -5.64 -9.20
N ILE A 35 -1.38 -4.94 -9.94
CA ILE A 35 -1.78 -3.76 -10.74
C ILE A 35 -2.52 -4.04 -12.06
N ARG A 36 -2.77 -5.31 -12.42
CA ARG A 36 -3.24 -5.67 -13.78
C ARG A 36 -4.59 -5.06 -14.15
N LEU A 37 -5.51 -4.94 -13.19
CA LEU A 37 -6.84 -4.38 -13.44
C LEU A 37 -6.80 -2.84 -13.45
N VAL A 38 -6.10 -2.24 -12.48
CA VAL A 38 -6.00 -0.78 -12.39
C VAL A 38 -5.23 -0.19 -13.58
N ALA A 39 -4.23 -0.91 -14.12
CA ALA A 39 -3.53 -0.49 -15.34
C ALA A 39 -4.45 -0.35 -16.56
N GLN A 40 -5.53 -1.14 -16.62
CA GLN A 40 -6.47 -1.09 -17.74
C GLN A 40 -7.45 0.09 -17.65
N THR A 41 -7.56 0.76 -16.50
CA THR A 41 -8.46 1.92 -16.33
C THR A 41 -7.85 3.22 -16.84
N GLY A 42 -6.53 3.22 -17.09
CA GLY A 42 -5.76 4.42 -17.41
C GLY A 42 -5.34 5.22 -16.16
N ALA A 43 -5.50 4.68 -14.96
CA ALA A 43 -4.90 5.26 -13.76
C ALA A 43 -3.36 5.18 -13.85
N GLU A 44 -2.70 6.26 -13.43
CA GLU A 44 -1.25 6.35 -13.34
C GLU A 44 -0.68 5.34 -12.33
N ILE A 45 0.35 4.62 -12.76
CA ILE A 45 1.09 3.64 -11.98
C ILE A 45 2.53 4.12 -11.87
N SER A 46 3.11 4.00 -10.68
CA SER A 46 4.51 4.33 -10.43
C SER A 46 5.24 3.16 -9.77
N PHE A 47 6.56 3.10 -9.97
CA PHE A 47 7.41 2.16 -9.25
C PHE A 47 7.86 2.79 -7.94
N ILE A 48 7.41 2.24 -6.81
CA ILE A 48 7.74 2.69 -5.47
C ILE A 48 8.25 1.48 -4.68
N ASN A 49 9.56 1.45 -4.40
CA ASN A 49 10.22 0.31 -3.75
C ASN A 49 9.61 0.01 -2.37
N GLU A 50 9.29 1.04 -1.61
CA GLU A 50 8.66 0.92 -0.29
C GLU A 50 7.29 0.25 -0.36
N ALA A 51 6.54 0.44 -1.45
CA ALA A 51 5.23 -0.16 -1.72
C ALA A 51 5.31 -1.60 -2.27
N GLY A 52 6.51 -2.16 -2.40
CA GLY A 52 6.72 -3.51 -2.97
C GLY A 52 6.74 -3.55 -4.51
N GLY A 53 6.95 -2.41 -5.17
CA GLY A 53 7.15 -2.33 -6.62
C GLY A 53 6.15 -1.40 -7.30
N TRP A 54 5.49 -1.88 -8.34
CA TRP A 54 4.52 -1.08 -9.09
C TRP A 54 3.22 -0.92 -8.31
N VAL A 55 2.75 0.31 -8.17
CA VAL A 55 1.55 0.67 -7.40
C VAL A 55 0.78 1.79 -8.09
N ALA A 56 -0.56 1.78 -7.94
CA ALA A 56 -1.40 2.85 -8.45
C ALA A 56 -1.28 4.11 -7.59
N LEU A 57 -1.12 5.27 -8.22
CA LEU A 57 -1.14 6.54 -7.52
C LEU A 57 -2.58 6.87 -7.10
N HIS A 58 -2.78 7.20 -5.83
CA HIS A 58 -4.09 7.52 -5.26
C HIS A 58 -3.97 8.54 -4.13
N ASN A 59 -5.07 9.23 -3.86
CA ASN A 59 -5.18 10.24 -2.82
C ASN A 59 -5.50 9.65 -1.44
N GLU A 60 -5.66 10.52 -0.44
CA GLU A 60 -6.04 10.18 0.92
C GLU A 60 -7.37 9.41 1.02
N TYR A 61 -8.28 9.61 0.07
CA TYR A 61 -9.57 8.93 -0.02
C TYR A 61 -9.54 7.63 -0.81
N MET A 62 -8.34 7.14 -1.13
CA MET A 62 -8.12 5.91 -1.90
C MET A 62 -8.56 6.00 -3.38
N GLU A 63 -8.85 7.20 -3.87
CA GLU A 63 -9.20 7.44 -5.27
C GLU A 63 -7.94 7.59 -6.11
N THR A 64 -7.86 6.87 -7.22
CA THR A 64 -6.73 6.92 -8.15
C THR A 64 -6.75 8.20 -8.98
N THR A 65 -5.70 8.42 -9.77
CA THR A 65 -5.67 9.50 -10.78
C THR A 65 -6.77 9.37 -11.85
N LYS A 66 -7.43 8.21 -11.93
CA LYS A 66 -8.66 8.04 -12.72
C LYS A 66 -9.88 8.23 -11.82
N GLU A 67 -10.61 9.33 -12.06
CA GLU A 67 -11.85 9.65 -11.36
C GLU A 67 -12.82 8.46 -11.31
N GLY A 68 -13.40 8.21 -10.13
CA GLY A 68 -14.33 7.11 -9.91
C GLY A 68 -13.68 5.72 -9.77
N ILE A 69 -12.35 5.61 -9.86
CA ILE A 69 -11.61 4.36 -9.66
C ILE A 69 -10.85 4.43 -8.34
N TYR A 70 -11.08 3.44 -7.47
CA TYR A 70 -10.52 3.38 -6.13
C TYR A 70 -9.68 2.12 -5.92
N VAL A 71 -8.67 2.21 -5.05
CA VAL A 71 -7.80 1.08 -4.66
C VAL A 71 -7.67 1.01 -3.15
N ALA A 72 -7.75 -0.17 -2.55
CA ALA A 72 -7.60 -0.35 -1.10
C ALA A 72 -6.88 -1.68 -0.78
N GLY A 73 -6.35 -1.80 0.44
CA GLY A 73 -5.61 -2.97 0.88
C GLY A 73 -4.28 -3.13 0.15
N ASP A 74 -3.82 -4.36 -0.03
CA ASP A 74 -2.49 -4.66 -0.62
C ASP A 74 -2.30 -4.13 -2.04
N LEU A 75 -3.39 -3.79 -2.74
CA LEU A 75 -3.31 -3.11 -4.04
C LEU A 75 -2.90 -1.63 -3.90
N ALA A 76 -3.30 -0.98 -2.82
CA ALA A 76 -3.02 0.40 -2.51
C ALA A 76 -1.67 0.55 -1.78
N ASN A 77 -1.33 -0.39 -0.91
CA ASN A 77 -0.04 -0.47 -0.24
C ASN A 77 0.04 -1.80 0.53
N ILE A 78 1.24 -2.38 0.67
CA ILE A 78 1.40 -3.63 1.45
C ILE A 78 1.40 -3.28 2.93
N GLU A 79 0.30 -3.59 3.62
CA GLU A 79 0.05 -3.25 5.02
C GLU A 79 -0.63 -4.40 5.77
N GLU A 80 -1.01 -4.16 7.02
CA GLU A 80 -1.76 -5.13 7.82
C GLU A 80 -3.23 -5.21 7.39
N ALA A 81 -3.89 -6.32 7.73
CA ALA A 81 -5.31 -6.52 7.44
C ALA A 81 -6.22 -5.45 8.08
N SER A 82 -5.85 -4.95 9.26
CA SER A 82 -6.53 -3.84 9.96
C SER A 82 -6.58 -2.58 9.09
N THR A 83 -5.41 -2.15 8.59
CA THR A 83 -5.29 -1.02 7.66
C THR A 83 -6.11 -1.25 6.40
N ALA A 84 -5.97 -2.42 5.77
CA ALA A 84 -6.67 -2.76 4.53
C ALA A 84 -8.20 -2.64 4.66
N MET A 85 -8.76 -3.07 5.79
CA MET A 85 -10.19 -2.94 6.06
C MET A 85 -10.63 -1.47 6.17
N ILE A 86 -9.84 -0.63 6.83
CA ILE A 86 -10.16 0.80 7.01
C ILE A 86 -10.04 1.55 5.69
N GLU A 87 -8.99 1.28 4.90
CA GLU A 87 -8.88 1.82 3.54
C GLU A 87 -10.09 1.46 2.68
N GLY A 88 -10.59 0.23 2.79
CA GLY A 88 -11.80 -0.20 2.11
C GLY A 88 -13.04 0.61 2.55
N LYS A 89 -13.17 0.92 3.84
CA LYS A 89 -14.25 1.78 4.36
C LYS A 89 -14.13 3.21 3.80
N ILE A 90 -12.93 3.78 3.78
CA ILE A 90 -12.64 5.11 3.23
C ILE A 90 -13.00 5.16 1.75
N ALA A 91 -12.48 4.22 0.96
CA ALA A 91 -12.74 4.10 -0.47
C ALA A 91 -14.24 3.98 -0.75
N GLY A 92 -14.93 3.07 -0.05
CA GLY A 92 -16.36 2.84 -0.23
C GLY A 92 -17.21 4.05 0.15
N LEU A 93 -16.90 4.71 1.28
CA LEU A 93 -17.62 5.89 1.73
C LEU A 93 -17.44 7.07 0.77
N HIS A 94 -16.20 7.33 0.32
CA HIS A 94 -15.91 8.40 -0.62
C HIS A 94 -16.53 8.14 -1.99
N ALA A 95 -16.41 6.91 -2.52
CA ALA A 95 -17.04 6.52 -3.77
C ALA A 95 -18.56 6.69 -3.71
N ALA A 96 -19.23 6.26 -2.63
CA ALA A 96 -20.66 6.44 -2.48
C ALA A 96 -21.04 7.94 -2.43
N HIS A 97 -20.30 8.73 -1.65
CA HIS A 97 -20.54 10.17 -1.51
C HIS A 97 -20.34 10.94 -2.83
N SER A 98 -19.39 10.51 -3.67
CA SER A 98 -19.14 11.11 -4.99
C SER A 98 -20.32 10.97 -5.96
N ILE A 99 -21.14 9.92 -5.79
CA ILE A 99 -22.32 9.67 -6.62
C ILE A 99 -23.56 10.36 -6.03
N LYS A 100 -23.73 10.26 -4.71
CA LYS A 100 -24.85 10.86 -3.98
C LYS A 100 -24.41 11.23 -2.57
N PRO A 101 -24.81 12.40 -2.04
CA PRO A 101 -24.54 12.75 -0.65
C PRO A 101 -24.96 11.64 0.32
N VAL A 102 -24.00 11.24 1.15
CA VAL A 102 -24.17 10.27 2.23
C VAL A 102 -24.29 11.02 3.55
N ASP A 103 -25.29 10.66 4.35
CA ASP A 103 -25.49 11.24 5.68
C ASP A 103 -24.30 10.95 6.61
N ASP A 104 -23.93 11.95 7.42
CA ASP A 104 -22.78 11.94 8.32
C ASP A 104 -21.43 11.68 7.62
N PHE A 105 -21.29 11.97 6.33
CA PHE A 105 -20.04 11.73 5.60
C PHE A 105 -18.81 12.29 6.32
N GLU A 106 -18.82 13.58 6.65
CA GLU A 106 -17.70 14.27 7.30
C GLU A 106 -17.30 13.64 8.64
N ARG A 107 -18.30 13.21 9.43
CA ARG A 107 -18.04 12.56 10.71
C ARG A 107 -17.42 11.18 10.49
N LYS A 108 -18.01 10.35 9.63
CA LYS A 108 -17.54 8.98 9.38
C LYS A 108 -16.17 8.95 8.72
N ILE A 109 -15.92 9.82 7.74
CA ILE A 109 -14.63 9.85 7.05
C ILE A 109 -13.51 10.27 8.01
N LYS A 110 -13.77 11.26 8.87
CA LYS A 110 -12.84 11.67 9.91
C LYS A 110 -12.54 10.54 10.89
N GLU A 111 -13.57 9.83 11.38
CA GLU A 111 -13.41 8.67 12.25
C GLU A 111 -12.51 7.59 11.62
N TYR A 112 -12.72 7.25 10.34
CA TYR A 112 -11.90 6.26 9.65
C TYR A 112 -10.45 6.72 9.41
N MET A 113 -10.25 8.00 9.12
CA MET A 113 -8.90 8.56 8.92
C MET A 113 -8.10 8.58 10.24
N GLU A 114 -8.75 8.94 11.35
CA GLU A 114 -8.14 8.89 12.69
C GLU A 114 -7.82 7.44 13.09
N GLU A 115 -8.74 6.50 12.84
CA GLU A 115 -8.51 5.07 13.07
C GLU A 115 -7.32 4.56 12.25
N LEU A 116 -7.24 4.92 10.96
CA LEU A 116 -6.15 4.53 10.07
C LEU A 116 -4.78 5.04 10.55
N GLU A 117 -4.72 6.28 11.01
CA GLU A 117 -3.50 6.90 11.52
C GLU A 117 -2.99 6.18 12.78
N ILE A 118 -3.88 5.77 13.68
CA ILE A 118 -3.51 5.01 14.88
C ILE A 118 -2.84 3.68 14.50
N PHE A 119 -3.40 2.94 13.53
CA PHE A 119 -2.82 1.68 13.08
C PHE A 119 -1.45 1.87 12.41
N ARG A 120 -1.25 2.99 11.70
CA ARG A 120 0.02 3.31 11.02
C ARG A 120 1.14 3.78 11.94
N GLN A 121 0.83 4.19 13.17
CA GLN A 121 1.84 4.54 14.19
C GLN A 121 2.49 3.31 14.86
N GLY A 122 2.05 2.09 14.51
CA GLY A 122 2.59 0.84 15.03
C GLY A 122 4.02 0.51 14.57
N TYR A 123 4.61 -0.51 15.22
CA TYR A 123 6.02 -0.93 15.05
C TYR A 123 6.40 -1.34 13.61
N PHE A 124 5.43 -1.71 12.77
CA PHE A 124 5.62 -2.10 11.37
C PHE A 124 5.35 -0.96 10.36
N GLY A 125 5.08 0.27 10.82
CA GLY A 125 4.53 1.34 10.00
C GLY A 125 5.53 2.15 9.16
N GLU A 126 6.85 2.10 9.42
CA GLU A 126 7.79 3.03 8.78
C GLU A 126 7.87 2.88 7.25
N ARG A 127 7.99 1.63 6.76
CA ARG A 127 8.05 1.36 5.32
C ARG A 127 6.72 1.65 4.62
N PRO A 128 5.56 1.15 5.11
CA PRO A 128 4.26 1.54 4.57
C PRO A 128 3.99 3.04 4.57
N LYS A 129 4.38 3.75 5.64
CA LYS A 129 4.23 5.20 5.73
C LYS A 129 5.02 5.91 4.63
N LYS A 130 6.30 5.58 4.47
CA LYS A 130 7.13 6.11 3.37
C LYS A 130 6.54 5.80 1.99
N ALA A 131 5.96 4.61 1.83
CA ALA A 131 5.27 4.25 0.60
C ALA A 131 4.07 5.17 0.33
N LYS A 132 3.19 5.39 1.32
CA LYS A 132 2.02 6.27 1.20
C LYS A 132 2.39 7.72 0.95
N GLU A 133 3.43 8.24 1.61
CA GLU A 133 3.95 9.60 1.35
C GLU A 133 4.33 9.76 -0.13
N LYS A 134 5.14 8.83 -0.68
CA LYS A 134 5.54 8.85 -2.10
C LYS A 134 4.38 8.66 -3.07
N ILE A 135 3.42 7.81 -2.72
CA ILE A 135 2.20 7.60 -3.52
C ILE A 135 1.41 8.90 -3.61
N LEU A 136 1.23 9.59 -2.48
CA LEU A 136 0.46 10.83 -2.40
C LEU A 136 1.16 11.97 -3.14
N GLU A 137 2.47 12.10 -2.96
CA GLU A 137 3.30 13.05 -3.71
C GLU A 137 3.16 12.81 -5.21
N GLY A 138 3.35 11.56 -5.67
CA GLY A 138 3.21 11.21 -7.08
C GLY A 138 1.81 11.48 -7.63
N TYR A 139 0.76 11.20 -6.84
CA TYR A 139 -0.62 11.53 -7.21
C TYR A 139 -0.79 13.03 -7.46
N TYR A 140 -0.35 13.89 -6.54
CA TYR A 140 -0.50 15.34 -6.67
C TYR A 140 0.44 15.97 -7.70
N GLU A 141 1.59 15.35 -7.99
CA GLU A 141 2.42 15.73 -9.14
C GLU A 141 1.69 15.52 -10.47
N LYS A 142 0.91 14.43 -10.58
CA LYS A 142 0.16 14.08 -11.80
C LYS A 142 -1.14 14.87 -11.97
N MET A 143 -1.90 15.04 -10.88
CA MET A 143 -3.21 15.70 -10.90
C MET A 143 -3.12 17.22 -10.81
N GLY A 144 -1.93 17.75 -10.49
CA GLY A 144 -1.75 19.13 -10.06
C GLY A 144 -2.10 19.26 -8.57
N LYS A 145 -1.30 20.03 -7.82
CA LYS A 145 -1.62 20.31 -6.41
C LYS A 145 -3.01 20.92 -6.36
N ARG A 146 -3.89 20.37 -5.52
CA ARG A 146 -5.20 20.94 -5.22
C ARG A 146 -4.98 22.40 -4.84
N GLY A 147 -5.34 23.33 -5.73
CA GLY A 147 -5.33 24.73 -5.40
C GLY A 147 -6.24 24.89 -4.18
N SER A 148 -5.72 25.47 -3.11
CA SER A 148 -6.50 25.81 -1.92
C SER A 148 -7.71 26.63 -2.36
N SER A 149 -8.88 25.99 -2.42
CA SER A 149 -10.18 26.63 -2.60
C SER A 149 -10.92 26.58 -1.28
#